data_AF-A0A8J5UB62-F1
#
_entry.id   AF-A0A8J5UB62-F1
#
_cell.length_a   1.000
_cell.length_b   1.000
_cell.length_c   1.000
_cell.angle_alpha   90.00
_cell.angle_beta   90.00
_cell.angle_gamma   90.00
#
_symmetry.space_group_name_H-M   'P 1'
#
loop_
_entity.id
_entity.type
_entity.pdbx_description
1 polymer ?
#
loop_
_entity_poly.entity_id
_entity_poly.type
_entity_poly.pdbx_seq_one_letter_code
_entity_poly.pdbx_strand_id
1 'polypeptide(L)'
;MATNQIGPVARAWYKWKALRLPWRKRFLVGYDLQGNTYWEFRLTRGAESNERWRRIVKYPRSTHYSSVRVSPQWHQWLRHTREEPPSIEEQHSDVLRRVRMQKLAAEADARWEAKPRVMEAPQAAPAPLLSPAKASPLQQDARSGEQTHTGAKKTKEEAEKKDDPWATAKARAPGETWQPTSWSPTAAKKR
;
A
#
# COMPACT_ATOMS: atom_id res chain seq x y z
N MET A 1 7.45 20.71 -15.33
CA MET A 1 7.61 21.44 -14.05
C MET A 1 9.10 21.61 -13.81
N ALA A 2 9.63 22.82 -13.90
CA ALA A 2 11.05 23.06 -13.63
C ALA A 2 11.36 22.67 -12.18
N THR A 3 12.38 21.83 -11.98
CA THR A 3 12.90 21.54 -10.65
C THR A 3 13.74 22.72 -10.22
N ASN A 4 13.29 23.44 -9.19
CA ASN A 4 14.06 24.56 -8.66
C ASN A 4 15.27 24.01 -7.90
N GLN A 5 16.38 23.84 -8.61
CA GLN A 5 17.63 23.40 -8.03
C GLN A 5 18.13 24.45 -7.04
N ILE A 6 18.25 24.05 -5.77
CA ILE A 6 18.71 24.93 -4.70
C ILE A 6 20.22 25.11 -4.84
N GLY A 7 20.65 26.34 -5.13
CA GLY A 7 22.06 26.71 -5.24
C GLY A 7 22.85 26.52 -3.93
N PRO A 8 24.18 26.48 -3.99
CA PRO A 8 25.05 26.17 -2.83
C PRO A 8 24.88 27.15 -1.67
N VAL A 9 24.73 28.45 -1.96
CA VAL A 9 24.49 29.49 -0.95
C VAL A 9 23.16 29.27 -0.24
N ALA A 10 22.10 28.96 -0.98
CA ALA A 10 20.79 28.66 -0.40
C ALA A 10 20.82 27.38 0.44
N ARG A 11 21.59 26.35 0.04
CA ARG A 11 21.81 25.15 0.86
C ARG A 11 22.53 25.46 2.17
N ALA A 12 23.58 26.27 2.15
CA ALA A 12 24.27 26.70 3.36
C ALA A 12 23.34 27.50 4.28
N TRP A 13 22.55 28.41 3.70
CA TRP A 13 21.52 29.16 4.42
C TRP A 13 20.49 28.22 5.05
N TYR A 14 19.99 27.22 4.33
CA TYR A 14 19.07 26.22 4.87
C TYR A 14 19.69 25.40 6.01
N LYS A 15 20.94 24.96 5.88
CA LYS A 15 21.67 24.27 6.97
C LYS A 15 21.73 25.14 8.22
N TRP A 16 22.06 26.43 8.09
CA TRP A 16 22.05 27.37 9.21
C TRP A 16 20.63 27.60 9.77
N LYS A 17 19.61 27.67 8.89
CA LYS A 17 18.22 27.80 9.34
C LYS A 17 17.69 26.55 10.03
N ALA A 18 18.30 25.38 9.82
CA ALA A 18 17.89 24.12 10.44
C ALA A 18 18.43 23.91 11.87
N LEU A 19 19.45 24.68 12.28
CA LEU A 19 20.02 24.57 13.63
C LEU A 19 18.99 24.91 14.72
N ARG A 20 18.79 23.98 15.67
CA ARG A 20 17.92 24.09 16.84
C ARG A 20 18.64 24.81 17.99
N LEU A 21 18.60 26.13 17.96
CA LEU A 21 19.23 26.98 18.96
C LEU A 21 18.22 27.34 20.07
N PRO A 22 18.59 27.36 21.37
CA PRO A 22 17.63 27.49 22.48
C PRO A 22 16.87 28.82 22.51
N TRP A 23 17.43 29.90 21.95
CA TRP A 23 16.76 31.20 21.81
C TRP A 23 15.83 31.30 20.60
N ARG A 24 15.82 30.30 19.72
CA ARG A 24 15.13 30.36 18.43
C ARG A 24 13.75 29.72 18.53
N LYS A 25 12.71 30.46 18.13
CA LYS A 25 11.31 29.99 18.13
C LYS A 25 10.89 29.22 16.88
N ARG A 26 11.69 29.30 15.81
CA ARG A 26 11.37 28.72 14.50
C ARG A 26 12.62 28.28 13.77
N PHE A 27 12.68 27.02 13.36
CA PHE A 27 13.77 26.46 12.56
C PHE A 27 13.22 25.74 11.33
N LEU A 28 14.08 25.63 10.32
CA LEU A 28 13.80 24.93 9.08
C LEU A 28 13.95 23.44 9.34
N VAL A 29 12.98 22.64 8.92
CA VAL A 29 13.04 21.18 9.07
C VAL A 29 13.50 20.53 7.76
N GLY A 30 12.99 21.04 6.64
CA GLY A 30 13.41 20.57 5.33
C GLY A 30 12.76 21.35 4.20
N TYR A 31 12.95 20.87 2.98
CA TYR A 31 12.38 21.42 1.77
C TYR A 31 11.97 20.28 0.84
N ASP A 32 11.06 20.56 -0.08
CA ASP A 32 10.67 19.60 -1.12
C ASP A 32 11.33 19.86 -2.46
N LEU A 33 11.14 18.92 -3.39
CA LEU A 33 11.58 19.03 -4.79
C LEU A 33 10.95 20.20 -5.56
N GLN A 34 9.87 20.80 -5.04
CA GLN A 34 9.16 21.93 -5.65
C GLN A 34 9.67 23.29 -5.13
N GLY A 35 10.51 23.27 -4.09
CA GLY A 35 11.06 24.48 -3.46
C GLY A 35 10.20 25.03 -2.32
N ASN A 36 9.19 24.29 -1.86
CA ASN A 36 8.48 24.63 -0.63
C ASN A 36 9.39 24.30 0.56
N THR A 37 9.33 25.16 1.58
CA THR A 37 10.13 25.02 2.80
C THR A 37 9.23 24.70 3.98
N TYR A 38 9.65 23.75 4.80
CA TYR A 38 8.87 23.24 5.93
C TYR A 38 9.54 23.66 7.22
N TRP A 39 8.74 24.25 8.10
CA TRP A 39 9.21 24.90 9.32
C TRP A 39 8.47 24.35 10.51
N GLU A 40 9.18 24.26 11.63
CA GLU A 40 8.61 23.96 12.92
C GLU A 40 8.83 25.17 13.84
N PHE A 41 7.78 25.56 14.56
CA PHE A 41 7.79 26.77 15.38
C PHE A 41 6.90 26.69 16.60
N ARG A 42 7.16 27.58 17.57
CA ARG A 42 6.33 27.89 18.73
C ARG A 42 6.05 29.39 18.79
N LEU A 43 4.98 29.81 19.45
CA LEU A 43 4.60 31.23 19.52
C LEU A 43 5.33 31.93 20.68
N THR A 44 5.38 31.29 21.84
CA THR A 44 6.04 31.82 23.04
C THR A 44 7.53 31.51 23.10
N ARG A 45 8.25 32.28 23.94
CA ARG A 45 9.69 32.12 24.20
C ARG A 45 9.86 31.45 25.56
N GLY A 46 10.89 30.63 25.72
CA GLY A 46 11.23 30.04 27.03
C GLY A 46 10.80 28.58 27.17
N ALA A 47 11.44 27.83 28.07
CA ALA A 47 11.16 26.41 28.31
C ALA A 47 9.82 26.18 29.05
N GLU A 48 9.27 27.22 29.66
CA GLU A 48 8.04 27.19 30.48
C GLU A 48 6.75 27.18 29.66
N SER A 49 6.84 27.42 28.35
CA SER A 49 5.67 27.30 27.48
C SER A 49 5.36 25.82 27.28
N ASN A 50 4.25 25.32 27.84
CA ASN A 50 3.67 24.01 27.50
C ASN A 50 3.06 24.00 26.06
N GLU A 51 3.56 24.87 25.18
CA GLU A 51 3.14 24.97 23.80
C GLU A 51 3.78 23.88 22.97
N ARG A 52 2.93 23.12 22.29
CA ARG A 52 3.35 22.14 21.29
C ARG A 52 4.00 22.83 20.10
N TRP A 53 5.09 22.25 19.60
CA TRP A 53 5.68 22.64 18.32
C TRP A 53 4.67 22.48 17.18
N ARG A 54 4.46 23.56 16.43
CA ARG A 54 3.56 23.62 15.28
C ARG A 54 4.36 23.55 13.99
N ARG A 55 3.81 22.86 13.00
CA ARG A 55 4.43 22.65 11.69
C ARG A 55 3.73 23.55 10.66
N ILE A 56 4.50 24.20 9.78
CA ILE A 56 3.98 25.08 8.73
C ILE A 56 4.79 24.93 7.43
N VAL A 57 4.10 25.01 6.30
CA VAL A 57 4.71 25.08 4.98
C VAL A 57 4.79 26.54 4.52
N LYS A 58 5.91 26.89 3.90
CA LYS A 58 6.12 28.18 3.24
C LYS A 58 6.50 27.95 1.80
N TYR A 59 5.67 28.48 0.91
CA TYR A 59 5.88 28.53 -0.52
C TYR A 59 6.59 29.84 -0.91
N PRO A 60 7.27 29.87 -2.08
CA PRO A 60 7.75 31.10 -2.68
C PRO A 60 6.61 32.10 -2.90
N ARG A 61 6.88 33.40 -2.72
CA ARG A 61 5.85 34.46 -2.89
C ARG A 61 5.29 34.55 -4.31
N SER A 62 6.04 34.05 -5.29
CA SER A 62 5.62 33.98 -6.70
C SER A 62 4.63 32.87 -7.00
N THR A 63 4.46 31.90 -6.09
CA THR A 63 3.60 30.73 -6.33
C THR A 63 2.18 31.02 -5.86
N HIS A 64 1.20 30.87 -6.75
CA HIS A 64 -0.20 31.02 -6.42
C HIS A 64 -0.69 29.87 -5.52
N TYR A 65 -1.49 30.16 -4.48
CA TYR A 65 -1.88 29.16 -3.49
C TYR A 65 -2.61 27.94 -4.05
N SER A 66 -3.43 28.09 -5.10
CA SER A 66 -4.11 26.95 -5.73
C SER A 66 -3.16 26.00 -6.47
N SER A 67 -1.99 26.49 -6.89
CA SER A 67 -0.99 25.70 -7.60
C SER A 67 -0.05 24.94 -6.66
N VAL A 68 -0.11 25.22 -5.35
CA VAL A 68 0.73 24.57 -4.35
C VAL A 68 0.31 23.11 -4.22
N ARG A 69 1.16 22.21 -4.69
CA ARG A 69 1.06 20.77 -4.42
C ARG A 69 2.08 20.45 -3.34
N VAL A 70 1.65 19.69 -2.34
CA VAL A 70 2.50 19.18 -1.26
C VAL A 70 2.49 17.66 -1.36
N SER A 71 3.62 17.00 -1.19
CA SER A 71 3.68 15.54 -1.28
C SER A 71 2.88 14.88 -0.13
N PRO A 72 2.36 13.65 -0.31
CA PRO A 72 1.67 12.95 0.78
C PRO A 72 2.55 12.75 2.02
N GLN A 73 3.86 12.50 1.82
CA GLN A 73 4.83 12.37 2.91
C GLN A 73 4.93 13.66 3.74
N TRP A 74 5.01 14.81 3.08
CA TRP A 74 5.02 16.11 3.76
C TRP A 74 3.68 16.43 4.41
N HIS A 75 2.55 16.00 3.83
CA HIS A 75 1.24 16.12 4.48
C HIS A 75 1.14 15.32 5.78
N GLN A 76 1.64 14.08 5.81
CA GLN A 76 1.68 13.26 7.03
C GLN A 76 2.50 13.94 8.12
N TRP A 77 3.66 14.50 7.74
CA TRP A 77 4.48 15.27 8.66
C TRP A 77 3.78 16.53 9.15
N LEU A 78 3.15 17.33 8.27
CA LEU A 78 2.39 18.52 8.67
C LEU A 78 1.21 18.19 9.60
N ARG A 79 0.58 17.03 9.41
CA ARG A 79 -0.53 16.53 10.24
C ARG A 79 -0.08 15.78 11.49
N HIS A 80 1.21 15.72 11.75
CA HIS A 80 1.78 15.00 12.89
C HIS A 80 1.44 13.50 12.93
N THR A 81 1.14 12.90 11.76
CA THR A 81 1.02 11.45 11.62
C THR A 81 2.40 10.78 11.57
N ARG A 82 3.40 11.52 11.08
CA ARG A 82 4.81 11.10 11.03
C ARG A 82 5.64 12.04 11.91
N GLU A 83 6.53 11.48 12.73
CA GLU A 83 7.42 12.29 13.59
C GLU A 83 8.59 12.87 12.80
N GLU A 84 9.31 12.01 12.09
CA GLU A 84 10.46 12.42 11.29
C GLU A 84 10.04 13.07 9.97
N PRO A 85 10.68 14.16 9.55
CA PRO A 85 10.41 14.76 8.25
C PRO A 85 10.92 13.87 7.12
N PRO A 86 10.28 13.90 5.93
CA PRO A 86 10.75 13.13 4.79
C PRO A 86 12.10 13.66 4.28
N SER A 87 13.06 12.74 4.13
CA SER A 87 14.40 13.08 3.63
C SER A 87 14.37 13.41 2.14
N ILE A 88 15.41 14.07 1.62
CA ILE A 88 15.47 14.38 0.18
C ILE A 88 15.57 13.11 -0.66
N GLU A 89 16.27 12.09 -0.15
CA GLU A 89 16.44 10.80 -0.80
C GLU A 89 15.12 10.02 -0.87
N GLU A 90 14.36 10.02 0.24
CA GLU A 90 13.00 9.45 0.28
C GLU A 90 12.07 10.12 -0.75
N GLN A 91 12.18 11.44 -0.91
CA GLN A 91 11.36 12.14 -1.89
C GLN A 91 11.71 11.75 -3.32
N HIS A 92 13.00 11.61 -3.62
CA HIS A 92 13.46 11.13 -4.94
C HIS A 92 13.04 9.68 -5.19
N SER A 93 13.20 8.79 -4.20
CA SER A 93 12.79 7.39 -4.32
C SER A 93 11.28 7.26 -4.56
N ASP A 94 10.46 8.12 -3.96
CA ASP A 94 9.02 8.15 -4.17
C ASP A 94 8.60 8.63 -5.57
N VAL A 95 9.36 9.55 -6.17
CA VAL A 95 9.18 9.91 -7.59
C VAL A 95 9.52 8.73 -8.48
N LEU A 96 10.66 8.07 -8.24
CA LEU A 96 11.10 6.91 -9.02
C LEU A 96 10.12 5.74 -8.89
N ARG A 97 9.60 5.49 -7.69
CA ARG A 97 8.58 4.47 -7.41
C ARG A 97 7.31 4.71 -8.23
N ARG A 98 6.83 5.96 -8.29
CA ARG A 98 5.65 6.34 -9.09
C ARG A 98 5.87 6.07 -10.58
N VAL A 99 7.01 6.47 -11.12
CA VAL A 99 7.37 6.23 -12.53
C VAL A 99 7.44 4.72 -12.81
N ARG A 100 8.07 3.93 -11.93
CA ARG A 100 8.16 2.47 -12.08
C ARG A 100 6.78 1.82 -12.05
N MET A 101 5.94 2.22 -11.10
CA MET A 101 4.58 1.71 -10.98
C MET A 101 3.74 1.99 -12.22
N GLN A 102 3.88 3.19 -12.81
CA GLN A 102 3.17 3.54 -14.04
C GLN A 102 3.59 2.65 -15.22
N LYS A 103 4.88 2.34 -15.35
CA LYS A 103 5.37 1.42 -16.38
C LYS A 103 4.83 0.00 -16.20
N LEU A 104 4.91 -0.51 -14.96
CA LEU A 104 4.41 -1.85 -14.64
C LEU A 104 2.90 -1.97 -14.84
N ALA A 105 2.13 -0.92 -14.54
CA ALA A 105 0.71 -0.87 -14.81
C ALA A 105 0.42 -0.97 -16.32
N ALA A 106 1.14 -0.19 -17.14
CA ALA A 106 0.98 -0.24 -18.60
C ALA A 106 1.34 -1.62 -19.18
N GLU A 107 2.38 -2.27 -18.68
CA GLU A 107 2.71 -3.65 -19.07
C GLU A 107 1.62 -4.64 -18.67
N ALA A 108 1.03 -4.48 -17.48
CA ALA A 108 -0.06 -5.32 -17.01
C ALA A 108 -1.32 -5.13 -17.87
N ASP A 109 -1.64 -3.90 -18.24
CA ASP A 109 -2.75 -3.56 -19.12
C ASP A 109 -2.54 -4.16 -20.51
N ALA A 110 -1.33 -4.04 -21.09
CA ALA A 110 -1.00 -4.67 -22.37
C ALA A 110 -1.12 -6.20 -22.31
N ARG A 111 -0.67 -6.82 -21.20
CA ARG A 111 -0.86 -8.26 -20.97
C ARG A 111 -2.33 -8.64 -20.77
N TRP A 112 -3.15 -7.74 -20.23
CA TRP A 112 -4.59 -7.95 -20.06
C TRP A 112 -5.33 -7.84 -21.38
N GLU A 113 -5.00 -6.85 -22.21
CA GLU A 113 -5.56 -6.67 -23.55
C GLU A 113 -5.15 -7.77 -24.53
N ALA A 114 -3.92 -8.25 -24.45
CA ALA A 114 -3.42 -9.34 -25.29
C ALA A 114 -4.04 -10.70 -24.94
N LYS A 115 -4.62 -10.86 -23.74
CA LYS A 115 -5.39 -12.07 -23.42
C LYS A 115 -6.67 -12.05 -24.27
N PRO A 116 -6.92 -13.09 -25.09
CA PRO A 116 -8.11 -13.15 -25.91
C PRO A 116 -9.34 -13.03 -25.00
N ARG A 117 -10.10 -11.94 -25.20
CA ARG A 117 -11.34 -11.71 -24.46
C ARG A 117 -12.32 -12.81 -24.87
N VAL A 118 -12.57 -13.75 -23.96
CA VAL A 118 -13.52 -14.87 -24.13
C VAL A 118 -14.95 -14.38 -24.43
N MET A 119 -15.22 -13.07 -24.28
CA MET A 119 -16.55 -12.47 -24.41
C MET A 119 -16.74 -11.56 -25.64
N GLU A 120 -15.79 -11.49 -26.56
CA GLU A 120 -16.00 -10.86 -27.87
C GLU A 120 -16.52 -11.92 -28.84
N ALA A 121 -17.77 -12.33 -28.60
CA ALA A 121 -18.49 -13.19 -29.53
C ALA A 121 -18.79 -12.40 -30.81
N PRO A 122 -18.47 -12.92 -32.02
CA PRO A 122 -18.93 -12.29 -33.22
C PRO A 122 -20.46 -12.35 -33.22
N GLN A 123 -21.09 -11.18 -33.18
CA GLN A 123 -22.52 -11.05 -33.45
C GLN A 123 -22.75 -11.36 -34.94
N ALA A 124 -22.83 -12.65 -35.30
CA ALA A 124 -23.54 -13.21 -36.45
C ALA A 124 -23.21 -14.70 -36.65
N ALA A 125 -23.97 -15.59 -36.02
CA ALA A 125 -24.31 -16.89 -36.59
C ALA A 125 -25.60 -17.41 -35.91
N PRO A 126 -26.65 -17.78 -36.66
CA PRO A 126 -27.86 -18.36 -36.07
C PRO A 126 -27.53 -19.75 -35.50
N ALA A 127 -27.90 -19.98 -34.25
CA ALA A 127 -27.68 -21.24 -33.55
C ALA A 127 -28.51 -22.39 -34.17
N PRO A 128 -27.91 -23.55 -34.51
CA PRO A 128 -28.68 -24.76 -34.72
C PRO A 128 -29.02 -25.41 -33.38
N LEU A 129 -30.28 -25.80 -33.27
CA LEU A 129 -30.94 -26.39 -32.12
C LEU A 129 -30.31 -27.74 -31.69
N LEU A 130 -30.14 -27.87 -30.37
CA LEU A 130 -30.11 -29.06 -29.51
C LEU A 130 -30.12 -30.45 -30.20
N SER A 131 -29.13 -31.29 -29.86
CA SER A 131 -29.26 -32.75 -29.95
C SER A 131 -28.66 -33.39 -28.69
N PRO A 132 -29.45 -34.15 -27.89
CA PRO A 132 -28.91 -34.98 -26.83
C PRO A 132 -28.62 -36.41 -27.31
N ALA A 133 -27.89 -37.16 -26.48
CA ALA A 133 -27.63 -38.60 -26.50
C ALA A 133 -26.34 -39.07 -27.19
N LYS A 134 -25.35 -39.47 -26.38
CA LYS A 134 -25.25 -40.86 -25.88
C LYS A 134 -24.10 -40.98 -24.88
N ALA A 135 -24.41 -41.59 -23.74
CA ALA A 135 -23.45 -42.15 -22.81
C ALA A 135 -22.73 -43.35 -23.46
N SER A 136 -21.44 -43.52 -23.15
CA SER A 136 -20.78 -44.83 -23.12
C SER A 136 -19.55 -44.79 -22.20
N PRO A 137 -19.18 -45.93 -21.59
CA PRO A 137 -18.61 -45.96 -20.24
C PRO A 137 -17.10 -46.16 -20.20
N LEU A 138 -16.57 -45.94 -18.99
CA LEU A 138 -15.24 -46.34 -18.51
C LEU A 138 -14.83 -47.72 -19.02
N GLN A 139 -13.63 -47.82 -19.60
CA GLN A 139 -12.89 -49.08 -19.72
C GLN A 139 -11.46 -48.83 -19.28
N GLN A 140 -11.16 -49.31 -18.07
CA GLN A 140 -9.81 -49.54 -17.59
C GLN A 140 -9.35 -50.86 -18.19
N ASP A 141 -8.21 -50.85 -18.85
CA ASP A 141 -7.41 -52.06 -19.05
C ASP A 141 -5.95 -51.75 -18.74
N ALA A 142 -5.47 -52.45 -17.70
CA ALA A 142 -4.10 -52.52 -17.28
C ALA A 142 -3.59 -53.94 -17.53
N ARG A 143 -2.41 -54.05 -18.15
CA ARG A 143 -1.42 -55.16 -18.15
C ARG A 143 -0.32 -54.68 -19.11
N SER A 144 0.98 -54.77 -18.89
CA SER A 144 1.90 -55.53 -18.01
C SER A 144 3.30 -55.03 -18.47
N GLY A 145 4.39 -54.88 -17.72
CA GLY A 145 4.86 -55.46 -16.47
C GLY A 145 6.30 -55.94 -16.73
N GLU A 146 7.30 -55.45 -15.97
CA GLU A 146 8.62 -56.10 -15.80
C GLU A 146 9.29 -55.48 -14.56
N GLN A 147 9.14 -56.08 -13.37
CA GLN A 147 10.12 -56.93 -12.67
C GLN A 147 11.55 -56.37 -12.70
N THR A 148 12.15 -56.07 -11.54
CA THR A 148 13.03 -57.05 -10.87
C THR A 148 13.28 -56.74 -9.37
N HIS A 149 13.06 -57.78 -8.54
CA HIS A 149 13.87 -58.32 -7.42
C HIS A 149 14.19 -57.46 -6.16
N THR A 150 13.53 -57.75 -5.01
CA THR A 150 13.97 -58.60 -3.86
C THR A 150 14.83 -57.84 -2.82
N GLY A 151 14.58 -57.81 -1.52
CA GLY A 151 13.53 -58.38 -0.68
C GLY A 151 13.80 -58.11 0.82
N ALA A 152 12.80 -58.49 1.63
CA ALA A 152 12.85 -58.85 3.07
C ALA A 152 12.70 -57.78 4.19
N LYS A 153 11.63 -58.04 4.96
CA LYS A 153 11.46 -57.97 6.44
C LYS A 153 11.02 -56.67 7.13
N LYS A 154 9.73 -56.74 7.55
CA LYS A 154 9.08 -56.18 8.76
C LYS A 154 10.03 -55.70 9.88
N THR A 155 9.87 -54.46 10.35
CA THR A 155 9.66 -54.12 11.79
C THR A 155 9.29 -52.64 11.99
N LYS A 156 8.37 -52.39 12.94
CA LYS A 156 8.15 -51.19 13.78
C LYS A 156 7.83 -49.86 13.07
N GLU A 157 6.61 -49.33 13.23
CA GLU A 157 6.22 -48.39 14.30
C GLU A 157 7.09 -47.13 14.39
N GLU A 158 6.39 -45.98 14.38
CA GLU A 158 6.86 -44.62 14.65
C GLU A 158 7.54 -43.85 13.51
N ALA A 159 6.71 -43.15 12.72
CA ALA A 159 7.08 -41.88 12.08
C ALA A 159 5.81 -41.05 11.82
N GLU A 160 5.47 -40.21 12.81
CA GLU A 160 4.86 -38.89 12.67
C GLU A 160 3.91 -38.66 11.48
N LYS A 161 2.60 -38.77 11.74
CA LYS A 161 1.63 -37.93 11.02
C LYS A 161 1.90 -36.48 11.41
N LYS A 162 2.70 -35.78 10.60
CA LYS A 162 2.83 -34.33 10.67
C LYS A 162 1.46 -33.73 10.36
N ASP A 163 0.89 -33.06 11.35
CA ASP A 163 -0.34 -32.29 11.20
C ASP A 163 -0.15 -31.21 10.13
N ASP A 164 -1.09 -31.15 9.18
CA ASP A 164 -1.10 -30.12 8.14
C ASP A 164 -1.20 -28.71 8.78
N PRO A 165 -0.24 -27.79 8.50
CA PRO A 165 -0.19 -26.45 9.12
C PRO A 165 -1.35 -25.54 8.70
N TRP A 166 -2.17 -25.96 7.74
CA TRP A 166 -3.36 -25.23 7.28
C TRP A 166 -4.66 -25.68 7.96
N ALA A 167 -4.66 -26.76 8.73
CA ALA A 167 -5.85 -27.22 9.44
C ALA A 167 -6.27 -26.23 10.56
N THR A 168 -5.28 -25.63 11.24
CA THR A 168 -5.49 -24.61 12.29
C THR A 168 -6.01 -23.27 11.74
N ALA A 169 -5.86 -22.98 10.45
CA ALA A 169 -6.36 -21.74 9.84
C ALA A 169 -7.88 -21.78 9.56
N LYS A 170 -8.51 -22.96 9.56
CA LYS A 170 -9.97 -23.11 9.39
C LYS A 170 -10.75 -23.02 10.70
N ALA A 171 -10.07 -22.94 11.84
CA ALA A 171 -10.70 -22.80 13.15
C ALA A 171 -11.05 -21.33 13.42
N ARG A 172 -12.19 -20.88 12.88
CA ARG A 172 -12.96 -19.68 13.21
C ARG A 172 -12.21 -18.34 13.09
N ALA A 173 -12.61 -17.53 12.12
CA ALA A 173 -12.14 -16.14 12.05
C ALA A 173 -12.66 -15.34 13.27
N PRO A 174 -11.85 -14.44 13.87
CA PRO A 174 -12.18 -13.69 15.09
C PRO A 174 -13.38 -12.72 15.00
N GLY A 175 -14.16 -12.75 13.91
CA GLY A 175 -15.39 -11.98 13.70
C GLY A 175 -16.65 -12.84 13.49
N GLU A 176 -16.57 -14.17 13.46
CA GLU A 176 -17.74 -15.04 13.20
C GLU A 176 -18.81 -14.97 14.29
N THR A 177 -18.43 -14.62 15.52
CA THR A 177 -19.36 -14.45 16.65
C THR A 177 -19.85 -13.01 16.82
N TRP A 178 -19.38 -12.08 15.99
CA TRP A 178 -19.81 -10.69 16.07
C TRP A 178 -21.11 -10.50 15.31
N GLN A 179 -22.19 -10.19 16.04
CA GLN A 179 -23.46 -9.73 15.46
C GLN A 179 -23.74 -8.31 15.98
N PRO A 180 -24.18 -7.37 15.12
CA PRO A 180 -24.54 -6.04 15.57
C PRO A 180 -25.79 -6.10 16.45
N THR A 181 -25.78 -5.37 17.56
CA THR A 181 -26.98 -5.13 18.37
C THR A 181 -28.00 -4.34 17.55
N SER A 182 -29.26 -4.76 17.54
CA SER A 182 -30.33 -4.00 16.88
C SER A 182 -30.56 -2.66 17.58
N TRP A 183 -30.60 -1.59 16.79
CA TRP A 183 -30.86 -0.24 17.29
C TRP A 183 -32.28 -0.13 17.87
N SER A 184 -32.40 0.05 19.18
CA SER A 184 -33.67 0.32 19.86
C SER A 184 -33.76 1.81 20.22
N PRO A 185 -34.64 2.61 19.56
CA PRO A 185 -34.82 4.00 19.94
C PRO A 185 -35.44 4.08 21.34
N THR A 186 -34.88 4.92 22.21
CA THR A 186 -35.47 5.21 23.53
C THR A 186 -36.82 5.89 23.34
N ALA A 187 -37.88 5.29 23.92
CA ALA A 187 -39.22 5.87 23.88
C ALA A 187 -39.22 7.23 24.58
N ALA A 188 -39.74 8.26 23.89
CA ALA A 188 -39.82 9.61 24.43
C ALA A 188 -40.74 9.66 25.66
N LYS A 189 -40.22 10.18 26.78
CA LYS A 189 -41.00 10.40 28.00
C LYS A 189 -42.01 11.52 27.75
N LYS A 190 -43.30 11.17 27.63
CA LYS A 190 -44.39 12.16 27.62
C LYS A 190 -44.38 12.90 28.96
N ARG A 191 -44.41 14.23 28.88
CA ARG A 191 -44.53 15.16 30.02
C ARG A 191 -45.92 15.08 30.63
#